data_AF-A0A5C6FRW6-F1
#
_entry.id   AF-A0A5C6FRW6-F1
#
_cell.length_a   1.000
_cell.length_b   1.000
_cell.length_c   1.000
_cell.angle_alpha   90.00
_cell.angle_beta   90.00
_cell.angle_gamma   90.00
#
_symmetry.space_group_name_H-M   'P 1'
#
loop_
_entity.id
_entity.type
_entity.pdbx_description
1 polymer ?
#
loop_
_entity_poly.entity_id
_entity_poly.type
_entity_poly.pdbx_seq_one_letter_code
_entity_poly.pdbx_strand_id
1 'polypeptide(L)'
;MTDSHVTTIDEAFIQRVAQLVIRRLAQMQLANMTAPVADAARPAPPPQASCDEKVVTDEAVAGRPVGTTLVIRSDAIVTPLAKDTARQRQIRLVRGDQPDGNKAKATS
;
A
#
# COMPACT_ATOMS: atom_id res chain seq x y z
N MET A 1 16.29 16.97 -63.10
CA MET A 1 15.94 18.13 -62.25
C MET A 1 14.93 17.64 -61.24
N THR A 2 15.33 17.68 -59.97
CA THR A 2 14.69 17.04 -58.81
C THR A 2 13.66 17.98 -58.20
N ASP A 3 12.37 17.66 -58.31
CA ASP A 3 11.30 18.35 -57.59
C ASP A 3 10.85 17.48 -56.39
N SER A 4 11.60 17.61 -55.28
CA SER A 4 11.21 17.10 -53.97
C SER A 4 10.36 18.15 -53.26
N HIS A 5 9.08 18.23 -53.63
CA HIS A 5 8.14 19.23 -53.12
C HIS A 5 7.09 18.64 -52.14
N VAL A 6 7.48 17.67 -51.30
CA VAL A 6 6.59 17.05 -50.28
C VAL A 6 7.33 16.85 -48.94
N THR A 7 7.91 17.90 -48.35
CA THR A 7 8.57 17.77 -47.02
C THR A 7 8.41 18.97 -46.09
N THR A 8 7.78 20.07 -46.49
CA THR A 8 7.74 21.30 -45.66
C THR A 8 6.52 21.39 -44.74
N ILE A 9 5.41 20.74 -45.06
CA ILE A 9 4.18 20.78 -44.25
C ILE A 9 4.27 19.84 -43.04
N ASP A 10 5.13 18.82 -43.09
CA ASP A 10 5.27 17.84 -42.01
C ASP A 10 6.23 18.28 -40.89
N GLU A 11 7.33 18.97 -41.19
CA GLU A 11 8.38 19.21 -40.19
C GLU A 11 7.94 20.18 -39.09
N ALA A 12 7.31 21.29 -39.45
CA ALA A 12 6.82 22.27 -38.48
C ALA A 12 5.67 21.72 -37.61
N PHE A 13 4.85 20.83 -38.18
CA PHE A 13 3.79 20.14 -37.44
C PHE A 13 4.37 19.12 -36.46
N ILE A 14 5.30 18.27 -36.93
CA ILE A 14 6.04 17.31 -36.11
C ILE A 14 6.75 18.03 -34.96
N GLN A 15 7.39 19.17 -35.23
CA GLN A 15 8.08 19.96 -34.22
C GLN A 15 7.12 20.51 -33.16
N ARG A 16 5.93 20.98 -33.54
CA ARG A 16 4.90 21.43 -32.59
C ARG A 16 4.38 20.27 -31.73
N VAL A 17 4.14 19.11 -32.33
CA VAL A 17 3.70 17.91 -31.60
C VAL A 17 4.79 17.45 -30.63
N ALA A 18 6.05 17.40 -31.07
CA ALA A 18 7.18 17.04 -30.22
C ALA A 18 7.33 17.98 -29.02
N GLN A 19 7.24 19.31 -29.25
CA GLN A 19 7.28 20.29 -28.17
C GLN A 19 6.12 20.13 -27.19
N LEU A 20 4.90 19.85 -27.68
CA LEU A 20 3.73 19.62 -26.84
C LEU A 20 3.91 18.37 -25.96
N VAL A 21 4.43 17.28 -26.53
CA VAL A 21 4.72 16.03 -25.81
C VAL A 21 5.80 16.24 -24.75
N ILE A 22 6.90 16.90 -25.09
CA ILE A 22 7.99 17.22 -24.15
C ILE A 22 7.45 18.08 -23.00
N ARG A 23 6.66 19.12 -23.29
CA ARG A 23 6.07 19.99 -22.27
C ARG A 23 5.10 19.21 -21.37
N ARG A 24 4.29 18.32 -21.93
CA ARG A 24 3.36 17.49 -21.16
C ARG A 24 4.07 16.48 -20.28
N LEU A 25 5.14 15.86 -20.78
CA LEU A 25 5.98 14.93 -20.02
C LEU A 25 6.73 15.66 -18.89
N ALA A 26 7.29 16.85 -19.15
CA ALA A 26 7.93 17.66 -18.12
C ALA A 26 6.93 18.10 -17.04
N GLN A 27 5.70 18.44 -17.41
CA GLN A 27 4.62 18.72 -16.46
C GLN A 27 4.18 17.49 -15.67
N MET A 28 4.14 16.30 -16.27
CA MET A 28 3.86 15.05 -15.55
C MET A 28 4.99 14.66 -14.60
N GLN A 29 6.25 14.82 -15.00
CA GLN A 29 7.39 14.57 -14.10
C GLN A 29 7.40 15.57 -12.96
N LEU A 30 7.12 16.85 -13.26
CA LEU A 30 6.98 17.86 -12.22
C LEU A 30 5.79 17.53 -11.32
N ALA A 31 4.61 17.18 -11.84
CA ALA A 31 3.44 16.80 -11.05
C ALA A 31 3.64 15.50 -10.24
N ASN A 32 4.46 14.56 -10.71
CA ASN A 32 4.87 13.40 -9.93
C ASN A 32 5.92 13.77 -8.86
N MET A 33 6.71 14.83 -9.06
CA MET A 33 7.65 15.37 -8.06
C MET A 33 7.04 16.45 -7.14
N THR A 34 5.92 17.07 -7.53
CA THR A 34 5.18 18.12 -6.81
C THR A 34 3.81 17.65 -6.33
N ALA A 35 3.46 16.37 -6.52
CA ALA A 35 2.66 15.67 -5.54
C ALA A 35 3.34 15.97 -4.21
N PRO A 36 2.66 16.66 -3.29
CA PRO A 36 3.33 17.30 -2.20
C PRO A 36 4.06 16.20 -1.44
N VAL A 37 5.39 16.29 -1.38
CA VAL A 37 6.12 15.91 -0.18
C VAL A 37 5.72 16.93 0.89
N ALA A 38 4.41 17.00 1.16
CA ALA A 38 3.89 17.47 2.42
C ALA A 38 4.35 16.38 3.38
N ASP A 39 5.45 16.72 4.06
CA ASP A 39 5.55 16.50 5.48
C ASP A 39 5.13 15.10 5.93
N ALA A 40 6.09 14.17 5.94
CA ALA A 40 6.21 13.12 6.94
C ALA A 40 4.89 12.54 7.52
N ALA A 41 3.87 12.27 6.71
CA ALA A 41 2.82 11.37 7.10
C ALA A 41 3.39 9.98 6.87
N ARG A 42 4.19 9.49 7.82
CA ARG A 42 4.41 8.05 8.00
C ARG A 42 3.06 7.41 7.70
N PRO A 43 2.91 6.56 6.65
CA PRO A 43 1.62 5.95 6.36
C PRO A 43 1.11 5.41 7.69
N ALA A 44 -0.08 5.84 8.10
CA ALA A 44 -0.63 5.48 9.39
C ALA A 44 -0.43 3.96 9.53
N PRO A 45 0.20 3.49 10.63
CA PRO A 45 0.53 2.08 10.75
C PRO A 45 -0.72 1.28 10.42
N PRO A 46 -0.61 0.19 9.63
CA PRO A 46 -1.77 -0.60 9.27
C PRO A 46 -2.52 -0.94 10.55
N PRO A 47 -3.87 -0.90 10.52
CA PRO A 47 -4.67 -1.17 11.72
C PRO A 47 -4.16 -2.46 12.35
N GLN A 48 -3.84 -2.38 13.64
CA GLN A 48 -3.36 -3.51 14.40
C GLN A 48 -4.52 -4.07 15.23
N ALA A 49 -4.76 -5.36 15.11
CA ALA A 49 -5.71 -6.08 15.91
C ALA A 49 -4.98 -7.17 16.69
N SER A 50 -5.34 -7.40 17.95
CA SER A 50 -4.89 -8.58 18.69
C SER A 50 -5.95 -9.68 18.61
N CYS A 51 -5.48 -10.93 18.62
CA CYS A 51 -6.29 -12.13 18.75
C CYS A 51 -5.67 -12.98 19.85
N ASP A 52 -6.39 -13.08 20.97
CA ASP A 52 -5.95 -13.81 22.16
C ASP A 52 -6.40 -15.29 22.16
N GLU A 53 -6.97 -15.75 21.04
CA GLU A 53 -7.44 -17.12 20.90
C GLU A 53 -6.26 -18.10 20.76
N LYS A 54 -6.34 -19.24 21.45
CA LYS A 54 -5.38 -20.33 21.27
C LYS A 54 -5.45 -20.96 19.88
N VAL A 55 -6.62 -20.91 19.24
CA VAL A 55 -6.85 -21.45 17.90
C VAL A 55 -7.45 -20.35 17.04
N VAL A 56 -6.71 -19.93 16.03
CA VAL A 56 -7.15 -18.91 15.07
C VAL A 56 -7.84 -19.62 13.92
N THR A 57 -9.16 -19.42 13.84
CA THR A 57 -10.02 -19.98 12.79
C THR A 57 -10.24 -18.99 11.66
N ASP A 58 -10.88 -19.46 10.59
CA ASP A 58 -11.25 -18.61 9.44
C ASP A 58 -12.13 -17.44 9.87
N GLU A 59 -13.18 -17.71 10.64
CA GLU A 59 -14.12 -16.71 11.17
C GLU A 59 -13.40 -15.56 11.88
N ALA A 60 -12.39 -15.89 12.70
CA ALA A 60 -11.59 -14.92 13.45
C ALA A 60 -10.78 -13.97 12.55
N VAL A 61 -10.42 -14.43 11.34
CA VAL A 61 -9.70 -13.66 10.31
C VAL A 61 -10.67 -12.97 9.34
N ALA A 62 -11.80 -13.61 9.01
CA ALA A 62 -12.86 -13.10 8.15
C ALA A 62 -13.60 -11.91 8.77
N GLY A 63 -13.67 -11.82 10.11
CA GLY A 63 -14.20 -10.65 10.81
C GLY A 63 -13.31 -9.41 10.76
N ARG A 64 -12.05 -9.51 10.29
CA ARG A 64 -11.08 -8.40 10.33
C ARG A 64 -11.12 -7.53 9.06
N PRO A 65 -10.70 -6.26 9.14
CA PRO A 65 -10.55 -5.44 7.94
C PRO A 65 -9.41 -5.95 7.04
N VAL A 66 -9.57 -5.77 5.73
CA VAL A 66 -8.53 -6.07 4.73
C VAL A 66 -7.29 -5.19 5.00
N GLY A 67 -6.08 -5.73 4.84
CA GLY A 67 -4.83 -4.97 5.04
C GLY A 67 -4.41 -4.76 6.51
N THR A 68 -5.10 -5.40 7.46
CA THR A 68 -4.82 -5.31 8.90
C THR A 68 -3.63 -6.19 9.29
N THR A 69 -2.87 -5.77 10.30
CA THR A 69 -1.91 -6.67 10.98
C THR A 69 -2.59 -7.32 12.18
N LEU A 70 -2.72 -8.65 12.16
CA LEU A 70 -3.28 -9.42 13.26
C LEU A 70 -2.15 -10.00 14.10
N VAL A 71 -2.03 -9.53 15.34
CA VAL A 71 -1.10 -10.07 16.33
C VAL A 71 -1.77 -11.25 17.02
N ILE A 72 -1.21 -12.44 16.80
CA ILE A 72 -1.66 -13.70 17.40
C ILE A 72 -0.66 -14.12 18.47
N ARG A 73 -1.11 -14.89 19.46
CA ARG A 73 -0.20 -15.43 20.48
C ARG A 73 0.90 -16.28 19.86
N SER A 74 2.07 -16.29 20.48
CA SER A 74 3.22 -17.11 20.07
C SER A 74 2.89 -18.61 20.05
N ASP A 75 2.03 -19.08 20.95
CA ASP A 75 1.55 -20.46 21.09
C ASP A 75 0.25 -20.77 20.33
N ALA A 76 -0.30 -19.82 19.57
CA ALA A 76 -1.56 -20.01 18.85
C ALA A 76 -1.41 -20.95 17.65
N ILE A 77 -2.38 -21.85 17.50
CA ILE A 77 -2.54 -22.72 16.33
C ILE A 77 -3.39 -21.98 15.30
N VAL A 78 -2.84 -21.77 14.11
CA VAL A 78 -3.57 -21.17 12.99
C VAL A 78 -4.03 -22.28 12.07
N THR A 79 -5.34 -22.37 11.81
CA THR A 79 -5.86 -23.37 10.88
C THR A 79 -5.42 -23.07 9.43
N PRO A 80 -5.28 -24.09 8.55
CA PRO A 80 -4.90 -23.85 7.15
C PRO A 80 -5.84 -22.87 6.45
N LEU A 81 -7.15 -23.01 6.67
CA LEU A 81 -8.17 -22.13 6.10
C LEU A 81 -7.99 -20.68 6.58
N ALA A 82 -7.73 -20.46 7.87
CA ALA A 82 -7.46 -19.12 8.41
C ALA A 82 -6.24 -18.46 7.77
N LYS A 83 -5.19 -19.25 7.48
CA LYS A 83 -3.98 -18.78 6.80
C LYS A 83 -4.26 -18.36 5.35
N ASP A 84 -5.10 -19.11 4.64
CA ASP A 84 -5.49 -18.79 3.28
C ASP A 84 -6.38 -17.54 3.22
N THR A 85 -7.37 -17.43 4.12
CA THR A 85 -8.20 -16.23 4.27
C THR A 85 -7.34 -15.01 4.60
N ALA A 86 -6.34 -15.15 5.47
CA ALA A 86 -5.42 -14.07 5.79
C ALA A 86 -4.67 -13.59 4.54
N ARG A 87 -4.20 -14.50 3.69
CA ARG A 87 -3.54 -14.16 2.42
C ARG A 87 -4.49 -13.44 1.46
N GLN A 88 -5.69 -13.98 1.25
CA GLN A 88 -6.68 -13.42 0.34
C GLN A 88 -7.07 -11.99 0.74
N ARG A 89 -7.17 -11.73 2.05
CA ARG A 89 -7.59 -10.44 2.60
C ARG A 89 -6.41 -9.53 2.98
N GLN A 90 -5.20 -9.87 2.54
CA GLN A 90 -3.98 -9.11 2.81
C GLN A 90 -3.76 -8.84 4.31
N ILE A 91 -4.22 -9.76 5.16
CA ILE A 91 -4.04 -9.68 6.61
C ILE A 91 -2.67 -10.28 6.96
N ARG A 92 -1.84 -9.48 7.63
CA ARG A 92 -0.53 -9.92 8.08
C ARG A 92 -0.65 -10.56 9.45
N LEU A 93 -0.47 -11.88 9.52
CA LEU A 93 -0.39 -12.61 10.79
C LEU A 93 1.00 -12.42 11.40
N VAL A 94 1.07 -11.89 12.61
CA VAL A 94 2.31 -11.70 13.36
C VAL A 94 2.18 -12.41 14.69
N ARG A 95 3.13 -13.27 15.03
CA ARG A 95 3.19 -13.85 16.38
C ARG A 95 3.82 -12.84 17.32
N GLY A 96 3.12 -12.47 18.38
CA GLY A 96 3.59 -11.57 19.40
C GLY A 96 3.28 -12.11 20.79
N ASP A 97 4.20 -11.89 21.72
CA ASP A 97 3.90 -11.95 23.14
C ASP A 97 3.10 -10.69 23.50
N GLN A 98 1.91 -10.89 24.05
CA GLN A 98 1.10 -9.80 24.57
C GLN A 98 1.92 -9.08 25.66
N PRO A 99 2.14 -7.76 25.59
CA PRO A 99 2.63 -7.05 26.77
C PRO A 99 1.51 -7.16 27.80
N ASP A 100 1.77 -7.93 28.86
CA ASP A 100 0.90 -8.04 30.02
C ASP A 100 0.34 -6.66 30.37
N GLY A 101 -0.98 -6.53 30.24
CA GLY A 101 -1.72 -5.39 30.77
C GLY A 101 -1.50 -5.36 32.27
N ASN A 102 -0.53 -4.54 32.67
CA ASN A 102 -0.18 -4.18 34.02
C ASN A 102 -1.46 -4.03 34.86
N LYS A 103 -1.70 -4.99 35.76
CA LYS A 103 -2.65 -4.83 36.86
C LYS A 103 -2.22 -3.59 37.62
N ALA A 104 -2.93 -2.48 37.45
CA ALA A 104 -2.85 -1.33 38.33
C ALA A 104 -3.29 -1.79 39.73
N LYS A 105 -2.34 -2.35 40.48
CA LYS A 105 -2.39 -2.49 41.93
C LYS A 105 -2.16 -1.09 42.50
N ALA A 106 -3.22 -0.29 42.53
CA ALA A 106 -3.26 0.89 43.38
C ALA A 106 -3.41 0.41 44.83
N THR A 107 -2.29 0.06 45.45
CA THR A 107 -2.12 0.15 46.90
C THR A 107 -1.65 1.55 47.22
N SER A 108 -2.52 2.37 47.80
CA SER A 108 -2.27 3.21 48.96
C SER A 108 -3.48 4.08 49.27
#